data_AF-X1EJB1-F1
#
_entry.id   AF-X1EJB1-F1
#
_cell.length_a   1.000
_cell.length_b   1.000
_cell.length_c   1.000
_cell.angle_alpha   90.00
_cell.angle_beta   90.00
_cell.angle_gamma   90.00
#
_symmetry.space_group_name_H-M   'P 1'
#
loop_
_entity.id
_entity.type
_entity.pdbx_description
1 polymer ?
#
loop_
_entity_poly.entity_id
_entity_poly.type
_entity_poly.pdbx_seq_one_letter_code
_entity_poly.pdbx_strand_id
1 'polypeptide(L)'
;MLMEQEHKWVGATPASLLLVFVITGSFWAFLTGRVSPSALPLIGAYFLGFGILWLIAAVIDFRMGDLLGGAINGVFGILLGIAPGMSFLIGGFGAAVGMPVDPRIDGWFIFYAGIIFIVPFAIAAAKRLWLLGLPLLILGITFIILGLALAGLISPGVLPVGGWLLLLAGIIMLYVAVSM
;
A
#
# COMPACT_ATOMS: atom_id res chain seq x y z
N MET A 1 -9.58 -13.19 44.97
CA MET A 1 -8.76 -12.45 43.99
C MET A 1 -9.04 -13.08 42.64
N LEU A 2 -10.04 -12.57 41.92
CA LEU A 2 -10.31 -13.03 40.56
C LEU A 2 -9.18 -12.46 39.71
N MET A 3 -8.30 -13.31 39.17
CA MET A 3 -7.42 -12.89 38.09
C MET A 3 -8.35 -12.48 36.94
N GLU A 4 -8.47 -11.18 36.69
CA GLU A 4 -8.96 -10.71 35.40
C GLU A 4 -8.10 -11.41 34.35
N GLN A 5 -8.70 -12.29 33.54
CA GLN A 5 -8.07 -12.74 32.33
C GLN A 5 -7.88 -11.49 31.48
N GLU A 6 -6.68 -10.93 31.52
CA GLU A 6 -6.31 -9.79 30.71
C GLU A 6 -6.59 -10.16 29.26
N HIS A 7 -7.60 -9.54 28.65
CA HIS A 7 -8.00 -9.82 27.27
C HIS A 7 -6.81 -9.46 26.36
N LYS A 8 -6.03 -10.48 25.99
CA LYS A 8 -4.85 -10.32 25.15
C LYS A 8 -5.32 -10.01 23.72
N TRP A 9 -4.92 -8.85 23.22
CA TRP A 9 -5.15 -8.46 21.83
C TRP A 9 -4.51 -9.48 20.87
N VAL A 10 -5.14 -9.67 19.72
CA VAL A 10 -4.66 -10.57 18.66
C VAL A 10 -4.01 -9.74 17.55
N GLY A 11 -2.90 -10.23 17.02
CA GLY A 11 -2.12 -9.52 16.00
C GLY A 11 -2.93 -9.26 14.73
N ALA A 12 -2.81 -8.04 14.19
CA ALA A 12 -3.55 -7.63 13.00
C ALA A 12 -2.81 -7.96 11.68
N THR A 13 -1.55 -8.41 11.77
CA THR A 13 -0.67 -8.61 10.62
C THR A 13 -1.28 -9.48 9.51
N PRO A 14 -1.86 -10.67 9.77
CA PRO A 14 -2.42 -11.49 8.70
C PRO A 14 -3.53 -10.77 7.92
N ALA A 15 -4.45 -10.11 8.64
CA ALA A 15 -5.54 -9.35 8.01
C ALA A 15 -5.00 -8.17 7.19
N SER A 16 -4.00 -7.46 7.71
CA SER A 16 -3.34 -6.36 6.99
C SER A 16 -2.70 -6.83 5.67
N LEU A 17 -2.01 -7.97 5.68
CA LEU A 17 -1.34 -8.50 4.50
C LEU A 17 -2.33 -8.96 3.41
N LEU A 18 -3.50 -9.48 3.80
CA LEU A 18 -4.58 -9.78 2.85
C LEU A 18 -5.08 -8.51 2.13
N LEU A 19 -5.16 -7.37 2.84
CA LEU A 19 -5.52 -6.09 2.23
C LEU A 19 -4.45 -5.60 1.23
N VAL A 20 -3.17 -5.83 1.52
CA VAL A 20 -2.07 -5.52 0.58
C VAL A 20 -2.25 -6.28 -0.73
N PHE A 21 -2.59 -7.58 -0.68
CA PHE A 21 -2.87 -8.37 -1.88
C PHE A 21 -4.02 -7.78 -2.72
N VAL A 22 -5.13 -7.41 -2.08
CA VAL A 22 -6.28 -6.81 -2.79
C VAL A 22 -5.93 -5.47 -3.44
N ILE A 23 -5.21 -4.60 -2.74
CA ILE A 23 -4.80 -3.29 -3.27
C ILE A 23 -3.82 -3.44 -4.43
N THR A 24 -2.79 -4.25 -4.26
CA THR A 24 -1.78 -4.47 -5.30
C THR A 24 -2.36 -5.13 -6.55
N GLY A 25 -3.32 -6.05 -6.38
CA GLY A 25 -4.11 -6.61 -7.49
C GLY A 25 -4.97 -5.58 -8.21
N SER A 26 -5.57 -4.64 -7.47
CA SER A 26 -6.35 -3.53 -8.04
C SER A 26 -5.47 -2.59 -8.87
N PHE A 27 -4.30 -2.22 -8.34
CA PHE A 27 -3.30 -1.46 -9.09
C PHE A 27 -2.79 -2.20 -10.32
N TRP A 28 -2.51 -3.50 -10.22
CA TRP A 28 -2.10 -4.30 -11.36
C TRP A 28 -3.14 -4.25 -12.48
N ALA A 29 -4.41 -4.48 -12.16
CA ALA A 29 -5.49 -4.45 -13.14
C ALA A 29 -5.57 -3.08 -13.84
N PHE A 30 -5.39 -1.99 -13.09
CA PHE A 30 -5.39 -0.63 -13.61
C PHE A 30 -4.15 -0.33 -14.48
N LEU A 31 -2.95 -0.52 -13.94
CA LEU A 31 -1.68 -0.16 -14.60
C LEU A 31 -1.36 -1.03 -15.83
N THR A 32 -1.98 -2.21 -15.94
CA THR A 32 -1.86 -3.09 -17.12
C THR A 32 -3.02 -2.95 -18.12
N GLY A 33 -3.94 -2.00 -17.90
CA GLY A 33 -5.03 -1.69 -18.82
C GLY A 33 -6.15 -2.74 -18.86
N ARG A 34 -6.32 -3.56 -17.81
CA ARG A 34 -7.42 -4.52 -17.70
C ARG A 34 -8.75 -3.87 -17.35
N VAL A 35 -8.70 -2.66 -16.80
CA VAL A 35 -9.87 -1.83 -16.52
C VAL A 35 -9.68 -0.45 -17.14
N SER A 36 -10.78 0.21 -17.48
CA SER A 36 -10.76 1.56 -18.05
C SER A 36 -10.39 2.62 -17.00
N PRO A 37 -9.87 3.80 -17.42
CA PRO A 37 -9.62 4.93 -16.52
C PRO A 37 -10.83 5.38 -15.70
N SER A 38 -12.06 5.09 -16.16
CA SER A 38 -13.29 5.36 -15.41
C SER A 38 -13.42 4.58 -14.10
N ALA A 39 -12.58 3.58 -13.85
CA ALA A 39 -12.55 2.83 -12.58
C ALA A 39 -11.89 3.62 -11.43
N LEU A 40 -11.18 4.73 -11.71
CA LEU A 40 -10.42 5.50 -10.71
C LEU A 40 -11.23 5.90 -9.47
N PRO A 41 -12.47 6.45 -9.58
CA PRO A 41 -13.23 6.80 -8.38
C PRO A 41 -13.54 5.61 -7.49
N LEU A 42 -13.83 4.45 -8.08
CA LEU A 42 -14.14 3.24 -7.34
C LEU A 42 -12.90 2.65 -6.67
N ILE A 43 -11.77 2.65 -7.37
CA ILE A 43 -10.46 2.29 -6.78
C ILE A 43 -10.17 3.22 -5.60
N GLY A 44 -10.38 4.53 -5.77
CA GLY A 44 -10.18 5.52 -4.72
C GLY A 44 -11.04 5.26 -3.48
N ALA A 45 -12.33 4.94 -3.66
CA ALA A 45 -13.23 4.61 -2.57
C ALA A 45 -12.79 3.36 -1.78
N TYR A 46 -12.35 2.31 -2.47
CA TYR A 46 -11.82 1.11 -1.81
C TYR A 46 -10.58 1.41 -0.99
N PHE A 47 -9.68 2.25 -1.52
CA PHE A 47 -8.44 2.62 -0.86
C PHE A 47 -8.66 3.42 0.43
N LEU A 48 -9.67 4.30 0.46
CA LEU A 48 -10.06 4.96 1.70
C LEU A 48 -10.51 3.96 2.76
N GLY A 49 -11.34 2.97 2.36
CA GLY A 49 -11.79 1.91 3.25
C GLY A 49 -10.63 1.08 3.81
N PHE A 50 -9.72 0.63 2.95
CA PHE A 50 -8.53 -0.13 3.34
C PHE A 50 -7.59 0.70 4.22
N GLY A 51 -7.46 2.00 3.93
CA GLY A 51 -6.68 2.93 4.74
C GLY A 51 -7.13 2.98 6.19
N ILE A 52 -8.45 3.04 6.42
CA ILE A 52 -9.03 3.01 7.78
C ILE A 52 -8.69 1.68 8.48
N LEU A 53 -8.86 0.56 7.79
CA LEU A 53 -8.56 -0.77 8.36
C LEU A 53 -7.08 -0.92 8.73
N TRP A 54 -6.17 -0.37 7.92
CA TRP A 54 -4.75 -0.36 8.24
C TRP A 54 -4.39 0.54 9.42
N LEU A 55 -5.05 1.69 9.58
CA LEU A 55 -4.88 2.51 10.78
C LEU A 55 -5.36 1.79 12.04
N ILE A 56 -6.46 1.04 11.95
CA ILE A 56 -6.94 0.18 13.05
C ILE A 56 -5.90 -0.91 13.36
N ALA A 57 -5.39 -1.60 12.33
CA ALA A 57 -4.34 -2.60 12.48
C ALA A 57 -3.08 -2.03 13.14
N ALA A 58 -2.70 -0.79 12.77
CA ALA A 58 -1.56 -0.09 13.36
C ALA A 58 -1.74 0.13 14.87
N VAL A 59 -2.92 0.59 15.30
CA VAL A 59 -3.25 0.77 16.71
C VAL A 59 -3.19 -0.56 17.46
N ILE A 60 -3.75 -1.64 16.89
CA ILE A 60 -3.70 -2.98 17.49
C ILE A 60 -2.26 -3.44 17.71
N ASP A 61 -1.41 -3.32 16.70
CA ASP A 61 0.00 -3.74 16.80
C ASP A 61 0.77 -2.89 17.81
N PHE A 62 0.56 -1.57 17.86
CA PHE A 62 1.17 -0.72 18.90
C PHE A 62 0.70 -1.10 20.30
N ARG A 63 -0.59 -1.46 20.48
CA ARG A 63 -1.12 -1.94 21.77
C ARG A 63 -0.53 -3.28 22.19
N MET A 64 -0.11 -4.10 21.23
CA MET A 64 0.63 -5.34 21.47
C MET A 64 2.14 -5.15 21.65
N GLY A 65 2.66 -3.92 21.53
CA GLY A 65 4.09 -3.63 21.59
C GLY A 65 4.86 -3.96 20.32
N ASP A 66 4.19 -4.29 19.22
CA ASP A 66 4.81 -4.52 17.91
C ASP A 66 4.99 -3.19 17.17
N LEU A 67 6.06 -2.47 17.52
CA LEU A 67 6.37 -1.15 16.93
C LEU A 67 6.56 -1.22 15.41
N LEU A 68 7.18 -2.29 14.91
CA LEU A 68 7.44 -2.45 13.48
C LEU A 68 6.15 -2.73 12.72
N GLY A 69 5.32 -3.67 13.19
CA GLY A 69 4.01 -3.96 12.61
C GLY A 69 3.12 -2.72 12.59
N GLY A 70 3.06 -2.00 13.73
CA GLY A 70 2.29 -0.77 13.84
C GLY A 70 2.75 0.32 12.88
N ALA A 71 4.06 0.52 12.73
CA ALA A 71 4.61 1.51 11.80
C ALA A 71 4.33 1.15 10.33
N ILE A 72 4.52 -0.12 9.95
CA ILE A 72 4.23 -0.60 8.59
C ILE A 72 2.75 -0.42 8.27
N ASN A 73 1.86 -0.82 9.18
CA ASN A 73 0.42 -0.68 9.00
C ASN A 73 -0.01 0.79 8.95
N GLY A 74 0.57 1.66 9.77
CA GLY A 74 0.29 3.10 9.72
C GLY A 74 0.71 3.72 8.39
N VAL A 75 1.88 3.37 7.89
CA VAL A 75 2.37 3.84 6.58
C VAL A 75 1.52 3.26 5.45
N PHE A 76 1.14 1.99 5.47
CA PHE A 76 0.19 1.46 4.51
C PHE A 76 -1.13 2.23 4.54
N GLY A 77 -1.68 2.48 5.73
CA GLY A 77 -2.93 3.19 5.92
C GLY A 77 -2.95 4.58 5.29
N ILE A 78 -1.88 5.34 5.49
CA ILE A 78 -1.78 6.71 4.97
C ILE A 78 -1.30 6.72 3.52
N LEU A 79 -0.17 6.07 3.24
CA LEU A 79 0.54 6.20 1.96
C LEU A 79 0.00 5.30 0.85
N LEU A 80 -0.59 4.15 1.17
CA LEU A 80 -1.21 3.26 0.17
C LEU A 80 -2.74 3.23 0.25
N GLY A 81 -3.33 3.67 1.35
CA GLY A 81 -4.77 3.79 1.53
C GLY A 81 -5.26 5.21 1.28
N ILE A 82 -5.28 6.01 2.34
CA ILE A 82 -6.01 7.28 2.38
C ILE A 82 -5.52 8.27 1.32
N ALA A 83 -4.22 8.54 1.21
CA ALA A 83 -3.72 9.57 0.30
C ALA A 83 -3.92 9.22 -1.18
N PRO A 84 -3.52 8.02 -1.69
CA PRO A 84 -3.85 7.65 -3.07
C PRO A 84 -5.35 7.51 -3.30
N GLY A 85 -6.10 7.07 -2.28
CA GLY A 85 -7.56 6.99 -2.34
C GLY A 85 -8.20 8.35 -2.60
N MET A 86 -7.78 9.38 -1.88
CA MET A 86 -8.20 10.77 -2.12
C MET A 86 -7.73 11.26 -3.49
N SER A 87 -6.48 10.98 -3.88
CA SER A 87 -5.95 11.42 -5.18
C SER A 87 -6.75 10.84 -6.35
N PHE A 88 -7.12 9.55 -6.30
CA PHE A 88 -7.94 8.94 -7.34
C PHE A 88 -9.36 9.49 -7.40
N LEU A 89 -9.95 9.84 -6.26
CA LEU A 89 -11.27 10.51 -6.23
C LEU A 89 -11.17 11.91 -6.81
N ILE A 90 -10.16 12.69 -6.42
CA ILE A 90 -9.93 14.04 -6.94
C ILE A 90 -9.62 14.00 -8.44
N GLY A 91 -8.78 13.08 -8.89
CA GLY A 91 -8.46 12.91 -10.31
C GLY A 91 -9.69 12.48 -11.12
N GLY A 92 -10.48 11.54 -10.59
CA GLY A 92 -11.69 11.04 -11.26
C GLY A 92 -12.82 12.07 -11.33
N PHE A 93 -13.19 12.68 -10.20
CA PHE A 93 -14.27 13.68 -10.14
C PHE A 93 -13.82 15.06 -10.62
N GLY A 94 -12.59 15.46 -10.30
CA GLY A 94 -12.00 16.72 -10.75
C GLY A 94 -11.94 16.79 -12.28
N ALA A 95 -11.56 15.70 -12.95
CA ALA A 95 -11.64 15.61 -14.40
C ALA A 95 -13.06 15.79 -14.94
N ALA A 96 -14.08 15.26 -14.25
CA ALA A 96 -15.48 15.37 -14.66
C ALA A 96 -16.04 16.80 -14.55
N VAL A 97 -15.51 17.62 -13.62
CA VAL A 97 -15.95 19.02 -13.41
C VAL A 97 -14.98 20.05 -13.99
N GLY A 98 -13.92 19.62 -14.69
CA GLY A 98 -12.92 20.51 -15.28
C GLY A 98 -11.98 21.18 -14.26
N MET A 99 -11.80 20.59 -13.07
CA MET A 99 -10.88 21.08 -12.05
C MET A 99 -9.43 20.79 -12.47
N PRO A 100 -8.57 21.80 -12.62
CA PRO A 100 -7.17 21.59 -12.96
C PRO A 100 -6.42 20.99 -11.77
N VAL A 101 -5.72 19.87 -12.00
CA VAL A 101 -4.85 19.20 -11.04
C VAL A 101 -3.57 18.81 -11.77
N ASP A 102 -2.41 19.02 -11.16
CA ASP A 102 -1.13 18.51 -11.71
C ASP A 102 -0.91 17.08 -11.19
N PRO A 103 -1.08 16.03 -12.01
CA PRO A 103 -0.95 14.64 -11.57
C PRO A 103 0.49 14.25 -11.25
N ARG A 104 1.50 15.07 -11.60
CA ARG A 104 2.91 14.75 -11.32
C ARG A 104 3.21 14.71 -9.82
N ILE A 105 2.39 15.36 -9.00
CA ILE A 105 2.55 15.34 -7.53
C ILE A 105 2.40 13.93 -6.97
N ASP A 106 1.55 13.08 -7.57
CA ASP A 106 1.41 11.68 -7.18
C ASP A 106 2.71 10.91 -7.45
N GLY A 107 3.43 11.27 -8.51
CA GLY A 107 4.73 10.68 -8.82
C GLY A 107 5.77 10.95 -7.74
N TRP A 108 5.88 12.20 -7.30
CA TRP A 108 6.78 12.56 -6.19
C TRP A 108 6.37 11.89 -4.89
N PHE A 109 5.08 11.86 -4.59
CA PHE A 109 4.54 11.19 -3.41
C PHE A 109 4.90 9.69 -3.39
N ILE A 110 4.64 8.98 -4.48
CA ILE A 110 4.94 7.55 -4.61
C ILE A 110 6.46 7.30 -4.59
N PHE A 111 7.27 8.16 -5.19
CA PHE A 111 8.73 8.05 -5.13
C PHE A 111 9.26 8.04 -3.69
N TYR A 112 8.81 9.00 -2.86
CA TYR A 112 9.22 9.04 -1.44
C TYR A 112 8.67 7.87 -0.63
N ALA A 113 7.45 7.41 -0.94
CA ALA A 113 6.92 6.18 -0.36
C ALA A 113 7.85 4.99 -0.66
N GLY A 114 8.38 4.88 -1.88
CA GLY A 114 9.35 3.85 -2.25
C GLY A 114 10.59 3.83 -1.35
N ILE A 115 11.16 4.99 -1.03
CA ILE A 115 12.31 5.10 -0.13
C ILE A 115 11.95 4.62 1.28
N ILE A 116 10.78 4.99 1.80
CA ILE A 116 10.28 4.55 3.11
C ILE A 116 10.09 3.02 3.14
N PHE A 117 9.63 2.42 2.05
CA PHE A 117 9.44 0.97 2.01
C PHE A 117 10.77 0.20 2.00
N ILE A 118 11.81 0.74 1.35
CA ILE A 118 13.13 0.10 1.30
C ILE A 118 13.90 0.31 2.61
N VAL A 119 14.13 1.56 3.00
CA VAL A 119 15.16 1.91 3.99
C VAL A 119 14.78 1.46 5.40
N PRO A 120 13.69 1.96 6.00
CA PRO A 120 13.29 1.50 7.33
C PRO A 120 12.59 0.14 7.32
N PHE A 121 11.72 -0.15 6.34
CA PHE A 121 10.80 -1.30 6.48
C PHE A 121 11.31 -2.60 5.89
N ALA A 122 11.76 -2.64 4.64
CA ALA A 122 12.24 -3.89 4.05
C ALA A 122 13.41 -4.47 4.84
N ILE A 123 14.36 -3.61 5.24
CA ILE A 123 15.53 -4.03 6.05
C ILE A 123 15.10 -4.53 7.43
N ALA A 124 14.23 -3.80 8.14
CA ALA A 124 13.79 -4.20 9.47
C ALA A 124 12.92 -5.46 9.44
N ALA A 125 12.00 -5.56 8.49
CA ALA A 125 11.14 -6.73 8.30
C ALA A 125 11.96 -7.96 7.93
N ALA A 126 12.95 -7.84 7.04
CA ALA A 126 13.79 -8.95 6.64
C ALA A 126 14.56 -9.57 7.81
N LYS A 127 14.96 -8.76 8.80
CA LYS A 127 15.62 -9.23 10.02
C LYS A 127 14.71 -10.06 10.93
N ARG A 128 13.39 -9.79 10.92
CA ARG A 128 12.39 -10.55 11.69
C ARG A 128 11.93 -11.79 10.94
N LEU A 129 11.54 -11.60 9.69
CA LEU A 129 11.07 -12.64 8.79
C LEU A 129 11.43 -12.23 7.36
N TRP A 130 12.37 -12.92 6.75
CA TRP A 130 12.85 -12.58 5.40
C TRP A 130 11.71 -12.48 4.38
N LEU A 131 10.71 -13.37 4.50
CA LEU A 131 9.52 -13.40 3.64
C LEU A 131 8.62 -12.17 3.79
N LEU A 132 8.73 -11.41 4.88
CA LEU A 132 8.06 -10.12 5.05
C LEU A 132 8.88 -8.97 4.43
N GLY A 133 10.21 -9.06 4.49
CA GLY A 133 11.11 -8.05 3.93
C GLY A 133 11.16 -8.03 2.41
N LEU A 134 11.15 -9.20 1.77
CA LEU A 134 11.16 -9.32 0.31
C LEU A 134 10.02 -8.56 -0.40
N PRO A 135 8.73 -8.76 -0.06
CA PRO A 135 7.65 -8.04 -0.73
C PRO A 135 7.70 -6.54 -0.46
N LEU A 136 8.14 -6.09 0.72
CA LEU A 136 8.33 -4.66 1.00
C LEU A 136 9.45 -4.04 0.15
N LEU A 137 10.53 -4.79 -0.11
CA LEU A 137 11.58 -4.38 -1.04
C LEU A 137 11.05 -4.25 -2.47
N ILE A 138 10.28 -5.25 -2.93
CA ILE A 138 9.64 -5.23 -4.25
C ILE A 138 8.70 -4.03 -4.37
N LEU A 139 7.84 -3.78 -3.37
CA LEU A 139 6.97 -2.60 -3.33
C LEU A 139 7.77 -1.31 -3.39
N GLY A 140 8.84 -1.20 -2.60
CA GLY A 140 9.71 -0.03 -2.58
C GLY A 140 10.35 0.29 -3.94
N ILE A 141 10.93 -0.72 -4.59
CA ILE A 141 11.50 -0.59 -5.94
C ILE A 141 10.41 -0.20 -6.94
N THR A 142 9.24 -0.82 -6.83
CA THR A 142 8.10 -0.56 -7.71
C THR A 142 7.61 0.87 -7.58
N PHE A 143 7.51 1.40 -6.36
CA PHE A 143 7.11 2.78 -6.10
C PHE A 143 8.16 3.77 -6.59
N ILE A 144 9.45 3.48 -6.51
CA ILE A 144 10.47 4.33 -7.14
C ILE A 144 10.25 4.42 -8.65
N ILE A 145 10.04 3.28 -9.32
CA ILE A 145 9.80 3.24 -10.78
C ILE A 145 8.52 3.99 -11.16
N LEU A 146 7.41 3.67 -10.48
CA LEU A 146 6.12 4.33 -10.74
C LEU A 146 6.17 5.82 -10.42
N GLY A 147 6.84 6.20 -9.34
CA GLY A 147 7.00 7.59 -8.93
C GLY A 147 7.75 8.42 -9.97
N LEU A 148 8.88 7.90 -10.48
CA LEU A 148 9.64 8.54 -11.56
C LEU A 148 8.82 8.64 -12.86
N ALA A 149 8.03 7.62 -13.20
CA ALA A 149 7.21 7.62 -14.40
C ALA A 149 6.07 8.64 -14.32
N LEU A 150 5.35 8.68 -13.19
CA LEU A 150 4.25 9.61 -12.95
C LEU A 150 4.72 11.06 -12.77
N ALA A 151 5.93 11.27 -12.24
CA ALA A 151 6.57 12.58 -12.17
C ALA A 151 7.04 13.10 -13.55
N GLY A 152 7.00 12.25 -14.59
CA GLY A 152 7.44 12.60 -15.95
C GLY A 152 8.96 12.55 -16.15
N LEU A 153 9.70 11.87 -15.26
CA LEU A 153 11.16 11.75 -15.34
C LEU A 153 11.61 10.56 -16.20
N ILE A 154 10.75 9.54 -16.36
CA ILE A 154 10.98 8.39 -17.24
C ILE A 154 9.73 8.06 -18.07
N SER A 155 9.88 7.18 -19.06
CA SER A 155 8.79 6.81 -19.98
C SER A 155 7.59 6.18 -19.25
N PRO A 156 6.34 6.63 -19.53
CA PRO A 156 5.13 5.97 -19.05
C PRO A 156 4.97 4.50 -19.49
N GLY A 157 5.74 4.05 -20.49
CA GLY A 157 5.73 2.65 -20.93
C GLY A 157 6.17 1.64 -19.85
N VAL A 158 6.74 2.12 -18.74
CA VAL A 158 7.13 1.28 -17.59
C VAL A 158 6.00 1.04 -16.58
N LEU A 159 4.86 1.74 -16.69
CA LEU A 159 3.73 1.58 -15.77
C LEU A 159 3.20 0.12 -15.70
N PRO A 160 3.06 -0.62 -16.81
CA PRO A 160 2.64 -2.02 -16.76
C PRO A 160 3.66 -2.92 -16.04
N VAL A 161 4.96 -2.61 -16.14
CA VAL A 161 6.01 -3.34 -15.41
C VAL A 161 5.83 -3.17 -13.91
N GLY A 162 5.58 -1.93 -13.46
CA GLY A 162 5.23 -1.66 -12.06
C GLY A 162 3.97 -2.40 -11.63
N GLY A 163 2.94 -2.47 -12.47
CA GLY A 163 1.73 -3.26 -12.20
C GLY A 163 2.04 -4.74 -11.91
N TRP A 164 2.89 -5.38 -12.71
CA TRP A 164 3.28 -6.78 -12.49
C TRP A 164 4.11 -6.98 -11.22
N LEU A 165 5.00 -6.04 -10.90
CA LEU A 165 5.79 -6.10 -9.66
C LEU A 165 4.91 -5.91 -8.42
N LEU A 166 3.89 -5.04 -8.48
CA LEU A 166 2.89 -4.91 -7.40
C LEU A 166 2.16 -6.23 -7.18
N LEU A 167 1.67 -6.86 -8.26
CA LEU A 167 0.98 -8.15 -8.15
C LEU A 167 1.88 -9.23 -7.52
N LEU A 168 3.15 -9.30 -7.94
CA LEU A 168 4.11 -10.24 -7.38
C LEU A 168 4.29 -10.02 -5.87
N ALA A 169 4.49 -8.77 -5.44
CA ALA A 169 4.57 -8.44 -4.01
C ALA A 169 3.29 -8.83 -3.27
N GLY A 170 2.11 -8.56 -3.85
CA GLY A 170 0.82 -8.95 -3.31
C GLY A 170 0.66 -10.44 -3.12
N ILE A 171 1.06 -11.26 -4.10
CA ILE A 171 0.99 -12.72 -4.01
C ILE A 171 1.89 -13.24 -2.89
N ILE A 172 3.09 -12.68 -2.74
CA ILE A 172 3.99 -13.05 -1.63
C ILE A 172 3.35 -12.66 -0.29
N MET A 173 2.76 -11.47 -0.17
CA MET A 173 2.07 -11.04 1.05
C MET A 173 0.86 -11.92 1.37
N LEU A 174 0.09 -12.36 0.38
CA LEU A 174 -0.99 -13.33 0.55
C LEU A 174 -0.47 -14.65 1.11
N TYR A 175 0.61 -15.19 0.53
CA TYR A 175 1.24 -16.41 1.01
C TYR A 175 1.70 -16.27 2.46
N VAL A 176 2.37 -15.16 2.80
CA VAL A 176 2.80 -14.89 4.17
C VAL A 176 1.60 -14.83 5.10
N ALA A 177 0.54 -14.09 4.74
CA ALA A 177 -0.66 -13.94 5.55
C ALA A 177 -1.30 -15.26 5.96
N VAL A 178 -1.40 -16.22 5.02
CA VAL A 178 -2.03 -17.53 5.28
C VAL A 178 -1.11 -18.54 5.94
N SER A 179 0.20 -18.24 6.03
CA SER A 179 1.21 -19.10 6.65
C SER A 179 1.52 -18.75 8.11
N MET A 180 0.95 -17.64 8.61
CA MET A 180 1.14 -17.14 9.98
C MET A 180 0.15 -17.74 10.98
#